data_AF-A0A6G2XM93-F1
#
_entry.id   AF-A0A6G2XM93-F1
#
_cell.length_a   1.000
_cell.length_b   1.000
_cell.length_c   1.000
_cell.angle_alpha   90.00
_cell.angle_beta   90.00
_cell.angle_gamma   90.00
#
_symmetry.space_group_name_H-M   'P 1'
#
loop_
_entity.id
_entity.type
_entity.pdbx_description
1 polymer ?
#
loop_
_entity_poly.entity_id
_entity_poly.type
_entity_poly.pdbx_seq_one_letter_code
_entity_poly.pdbx_strand_id
1 'polypeptide(L)'
;MSAGLTPEKLEELLGDPADPANPFGYAAAVAHDEANDAPEHLYEVLRETGFHLNYLPRQWGGAFESFDRSLTLVRAAARRDVRVMPGTMFSIIAATCLQLHGTTAQQERVARILRDGGAVAFALTEADHGSDLLAGQVRLDGAGLLHGEKWLVGNGLRAQAVYVVARTGPRGPGAFTSFLLDLTDGSLDEDDLVRLPAPPITGMRGIDLATLRFDALPVPWDAQVGKEGEGLEVAIRAQQAVRLMSVAGSLGIADTALRLALGFAAERRFGRTTLAATPHTARELATASAALLAADAVALAAARGVHVAPEAFSVWGPAVKHLVAEATEDLLRHCGTVLATRSVLREKAPGDGVFQKLQRDSAVVRVIDASPYANLRSYSGQLPTLLATTDTPDPGTVRRIFALDAELPPYEPARLDLIARGVDPVLGGLPAVAEAARAALDDDTAGLLARLAEAVTALLPESEAARRPGADPNALADLAERYAWLHGAAACVHLWWANRDRPLYGAEAGATGWLRAALAYLLARAEGADPRRYGPHLLPALDVLAALHERQSLFTATPVRLAATLPEAADAQA
;
A
#
# COMPACT_ATOMS: atom_id res chain seq x y z
N MET A 1 -22.02 7.54 -20.02
CA MET A 1 -21.31 6.82 -18.93
C MET A 1 -20.05 6.25 -19.54
N SER A 2 -18.90 6.91 -19.37
CA SER A 2 -17.62 6.41 -19.89
C SER A 2 -17.34 5.05 -19.26
N ALA A 3 -17.03 4.03 -20.07
CA ALA A 3 -16.55 2.75 -19.55
C ALA A 3 -15.30 3.03 -18.69
N GLY A 4 -15.30 2.59 -17.43
CA GLY A 4 -14.26 2.90 -16.45
C GLY A 4 -12.84 2.67 -16.99
N LEU A 5 -11.89 3.48 -16.51
CA LEU A 5 -10.47 3.35 -16.82
C LEU A 5 -9.98 1.99 -16.30
N THR A 6 -9.51 1.12 -17.20
CA THR A 6 -8.92 -0.17 -16.83
C THR A 6 -7.40 -0.05 -16.76
N PRO A 7 -6.72 -0.93 -16.01
CA PRO A 7 -5.26 -0.99 -16.01
C PRO A 7 -4.64 -1.16 -17.39
N GLU A 8 -5.25 -1.94 -18.29
CA GLU A 8 -4.74 -2.16 -19.65
C GLU A 8 -4.84 -0.89 -20.51
N LYS A 9 -5.97 -0.17 -20.42
CA LYS A 9 -6.13 1.11 -21.13
C LYS A 9 -5.15 2.16 -20.61
N LEU A 10 -4.89 2.14 -19.30
CA LEU A 10 -3.89 3.00 -18.69
C LEU A 10 -2.49 2.66 -19.18
N GLU A 11 -2.13 1.38 -19.24
CA GLU A 11 -0.85 0.92 -19.77
C GLU A 11 -0.67 1.30 -21.25
N GLU A 12 -1.69 1.10 -22.08
CA GLU A 12 -1.70 1.51 -23.49
C GLU A 12 -1.47 3.03 -23.65
N LEU A 13 -2.16 3.84 -22.84
CA LEU A 13 -2.02 5.29 -22.85
C LEU A 13 -0.62 5.75 -22.43
N LEU A 14 -0.04 5.12 -21.41
CA LEU A 14 1.26 5.50 -20.85
C LEU A 14 2.45 4.91 -21.65
N GLY A 15 2.20 4.03 -22.63
CA GLY A 15 3.22 3.49 -23.54
C GLY A 15 4.28 2.62 -22.87
N ASP A 16 5.38 2.28 -23.56
CA ASP A 16 6.47 1.49 -22.99
C ASP A 16 7.34 2.33 -22.03
N PRO A 17 7.51 1.97 -20.74
CA PRO A 17 8.31 2.79 -19.83
C PRO A 17 9.82 2.72 -20.11
N ALA A 18 10.29 1.73 -20.86
CA ALA A 18 11.70 1.59 -21.22
C ALA A 18 12.12 2.45 -22.43
N ASP A 19 11.16 2.94 -23.22
CA ASP A 19 11.43 3.87 -24.32
C ASP A 19 11.96 5.21 -23.75
N PRO A 20 13.21 5.60 -24.06
CA PRO A 20 13.78 6.85 -23.56
C PRO A 20 13.06 8.11 -24.10
N ALA A 21 12.30 8.00 -25.19
CA ALA A 21 11.49 9.09 -25.73
C ALA A 21 10.11 9.22 -25.06
N ASN A 22 9.69 8.23 -24.26
CA ASN A 22 8.40 8.27 -23.60
C ASN A 22 8.39 9.31 -22.46
N PRO A 23 7.54 10.35 -22.52
CA PRO A 23 7.46 11.37 -21.47
C PRO A 23 6.93 10.83 -20.12
N PHE A 24 6.38 9.62 -20.10
CA PHE A 24 5.89 8.92 -18.91
C PHE A 24 6.78 7.72 -18.54
N GLY A 25 7.91 7.56 -19.22
CA GLY A 25 8.86 6.46 -19.04
C GLY A 25 9.86 6.68 -17.90
N TYR A 26 10.74 5.70 -17.72
CA TYR A 26 11.74 5.71 -16.65
C TYR A 26 12.73 6.88 -16.75
N ALA A 27 13.15 7.22 -17.97
CA ALA A 27 14.07 8.34 -18.20
C ALA A 27 13.46 9.68 -17.75
N ALA A 28 12.19 9.93 -18.09
CA ALA A 28 11.47 11.12 -17.64
C ALA A 28 11.28 11.13 -16.12
N ALA A 29 10.90 9.99 -15.52
CA ALA A 29 10.75 9.87 -14.07
C ALA A 29 12.05 10.19 -13.32
N VAL A 30 13.21 9.71 -13.81
CA VAL A 30 14.53 10.04 -13.24
C VAL A 30 14.86 11.52 -13.42
N ALA A 31 14.63 12.09 -14.61
CA ALA A 31 14.90 13.50 -14.88
C ALA A 31 14.12 14.42 -13.91
N HIS A 32 12.82 14.16 -13.71
CA HIS A 32 12.00 14.90 -12.75
C HIS A 32 12.50 14.76 -11.31
N ASP A 33 12.93 13.57 -10.88
CA ASP A 33 13.45 13.37 -9.53
C ASP A 33 14.78 14.11 -9.29
N GLU A 34 15.68 14.13 -10.27
CA GLU A 34 16.95 14.86 -10.20
C GLU A 34 16.75 16.38 -10.22
N ALA A 35 15.75 16.87 -10.96
CA ALA A 35 15.35 18.27 -10.96
C ALA A 35 14.59 18.70 -9.70
N ASN A 36 14.18 17.75 -8.84
CA ASN A 36 13.26 17.97 -7.73
C ASN A 36 11.90 18.54 -8.16
N ASP A 37 11.44 18.12 -9.34
CA ASP A 37 10.17 18.55 -9.94
C ASP A 37 9.12 17.43 -9.89
N ALA A 38 7.86 17.85 -9.81
CA ALA A 38 6.73 16.96 -10.03
C ALA A 38 6.62 16.57 -11.52
N PRO A 39 6.25 15.31 -11.83
CA PRO A 39 5.90 14.91 -13.19
C PRO A 39 4.49 15.42 -13.57
N GLU A 40 4.30 16.75 -13.65
CA GLU A 40 2.98 17.38 -13.85
C GLU A 40 2.26 16.90 -15.13
N HIS A 41 2.98 16.71 -16.23
CA HIS A 41 2.39 16.18 -17.47
C HIS A 41 1.79 14.78 -17.27
N LEU A 42 2.43 13.91 -16.48
CA LEU A 42 1.87 12.61 -16.11
C LEU A 42 0.60 12.79 -15.27
N TYR A 43 0.62 13.71 -14.29
CA TYR A 43 -0.56 13.99 -13.46
C TYR A 43 -1.74 14.52 -14.27
N GLU A 44 -1.48 15.38 -15.26
CA GLU A 44 -2.49 15.92 -16.18
C GLU A 44 -3.16 14.82 -16.99
N VAL A 45 -2.39 13.96 -17.65
CA VAL A 45 -2.92 12.83 -18.43
C VAL A 45 -3.72 11.88 -17.53
N LEU A 46 -3.23 11.58 -16.32
CA LEU A 46 -3.99 10.78 -15.35
C LEU A 46 -5.30 11.48 -14.94
N ARG A 47 -5.30 12.80 -14.78
CA ARG A 47 -6.51 13.56 -14.44
C ARG A 47 -7.55 13.49 -15.55
N GLU A 48 -7.15 13.68 -16.80
CA GLU A 48 -8.02 13.64 -17.99
C GLU A 48 -8.73 12.30 -18.17
N THR A 49 -8.07 11.19 -17.78
CA THR A 49 -8.67 9.85 -17.83
C THR A 49 -9.64 9.54 -16.69
N GLY A 50 -9.72 10.43 -15.68
CA GLY A 50 -10.46 10.18 -14.45
C GLY A 50 -9.75 9.28 -13.44
N PHE A 51 -8.44 9.02 -13.59
CA PHE A 51 -7.67 8.20 -12.64
C PHE A 51 -7.79 8.72 -11.20
N HIS A 52 -7.64 10.03 -11.00
CA HIS A 52 -7.77 10.68 -9.68
C HIS A 52 -9.16 10.51 -9.02
N LEU A 53 -10.17 10.04 -9.76
CA LEU A 53 -11.51 9.77 -9.23
C LEU A 53 -11.68 8.33 -8.76
N ASN A 54 -10.66 7.48 -8.91
CA ASN A 54 -10.75 6.04 -8.66
C ASN A 54 -10.94 5.66 -7.18
N TYR A 55 -10.81 6.60 -6.25
CA TYR A 55 -11.07 6.43 -4.80
C TYR A 55 -12.33 7.18 -4.33
N LEU A 56 -12.91 8.00 -5.20
CA LEU A 56 -14.04 8.85 -4.87
C LEU A 56 -15.35 8.08 -5.10
N PRO A 57 -16.28 8.04 -4.12
CA PRO A 57 -17.56 7.34 -4.30
C PRO A 57 -18.39 7.90 -5.46
N ARG A 58 -19.18 7.03 -6.11
CA ARG A 58 -20.03 7.42 -7.25
C ARG A 58 -21.03 8.53 -6.91
N GLN A 59 -21.54 8.57 -5.68
CA GLN A 59 -22.46 9.63 -5.22
C GLN A 59 -21.81 11.03 -5.15
N TRP A 60 -20.48 11.09 -5.09
CA TRP A 60 -19.71 12.35 -5.17
C TRP A 60 -19.27 12.64 -6.62
N GLY A 61 -19.72 11.85 -7.59
CA GLY A 61 -19.35 11.89 -9.00
C GLY A 61 -17.98 11.25 -9.29
N GLY A 62 -17.52 10.37 -8.41
CA GLY A 62 -16.31 9.60 -8.59
C GLY A 62 -16.47 8.30 -9.38
N ALA A 63 -15.37 7.56 -9.51
CA ALA A 63 -15.28 6.32 -10.26
C ALA A 63 -14.87 5.11 -9.41
N PHE A 64 -14.84 5.23 -8.07
CA PHE A 64 -14.50 4.12 -7.19
C PHE A 64 -15.49 2.97 -7.32
N GLU A 65 -14.95 1.77 -7.56
CA GLU A 65 -15.70 0.52 -7.66
C GLU A 65 -15.43 -0.36 -6.45
N SER A 66 -14.15 -0.67 -6.24
CA SER A 66 -13.69 -1.46 -5.11
C SER A 66 -12.19 -1.26 -4.91
N PHE A 67 -11.71 -1.53 -3.70
CA PHE A 67 -10.30 -1.38 -3.36
C PHE A 67 -9.41 -2.35 -4.13
N ASP A 68 -9.86 -3.55 -4.49
CA ASP A 68 -9.07 -4.48 -5.30
C ASP A 68 -8.85 -3.98 -6.74
N ARG A 69 -9.86 -3.35 -7.34
CA ARG A 69 -9.72 -2.67 -8.63
C ARG A 69 -8.81 -1.44 -8.54
N SER A 70 -9.00 -0.63 -7.50
CA SER A 70 -8.16 0.54 -7.23
C SER A 70 -6.69 0.14 -6.99
N LEU A 71 -6.46 -0.95 -6.24
CA LEU A 71 -5.13 -1.50 -5.97
C LEU A 71 -4.40 -1.81 -7.28
N THR A 72 -5.04 -2.56 -8.20
CA THR A 72 -4.42 -2.91 -9.49
C THR A 72 -4.19 -1.69 -10.37
N LEU A 73 -5.16 -0.76 -10.44
CA LEU A 73 -5.05 0.44 -11.25
C LEU A 73 -3.92 1.37 -10.79
N VAL A 74 -3.85 1.63 -9.47
CA VAL A 74 -2.80 2.47 -8.88
C VAL A 74 -1.43 1.79 -9.01
N ARG A 75 -1.36 0.48 -8.81
CA ARG A 75 -0.13 -0.30 -9.02
C ARG A 75 0.39 -0.17 -10.46
N ALA A 76 -0.49 -0.23 -11.46
CA ALA A 76 -0.10 -0.06 -12.87
C ALA A 76 0.51 1.33 -13.12
N ALA A 77 -0.12 2.40 -12.61
CA ALA A 77 0.43 3.75 -12.69
C ALA A 77 1.77 3.89 -11.94
N ALA A 78 1.85 3.35 -10.72
CA ALA A 78 3.00 3.50 -9.82
C ALA A 78 4.27 2.83 -10.35
N ARG A 79 4.15 1.88 -11.30
CA ARG A 79 5.30 1.33 -12.02
C ARG A 79 6.09 2.40 -12.77
N ARG A 80 5.40 3.42 -13.29
CA ARG A 80 6.00 4.53 -14.05
C ARG A 80 6.73 5.45 -13.08
N ASP A 81 5.97 5.88 -12.08
CA ASP A 81 6.46 6.69 -11.00
C ASP A 81 5.53 6.57 -9.80
N VAL A 82 6.03 6.18 -8.62
CA VAL A 82 5.19 6.07 -7.43
C VAL A 82 4.59 7.42 -7.00
N ARG A 83 5.18 8.55 -7.43
CA ARG A 83 4.69 9.91 -7.15
C ARG A 83 3.28 10.16 -7.70
N VAL A 84 2.78 9.34 -8.63
CA VAL A 84 1.36 9.38 -9.07
C VAL A 84 0.39 9.19 -7.91
N MET A 85 0.73 8.35 -6.92
CA MET A 85 -0.11 8.10 -5.75
C MET A 85 -0.31 9.38 -4.92
N PRO A 86 0.75 10.04 -4.38
CA PRO A 86 0.57 11.28 -3.64
C PRO A 86 0.03 12.43 -4.52
N GLY A 87 0.51 12.56 -5.77
CA GLY A 87 0.15 13.67 -6.66
C GLY A 87 -1.31 13.68 -7.12
N THR A 88 -2.01 12.53 -7.07
CA THR A 88 -3.41 12.40 -7.52
C THR A 88 -4.38 11.93 -6.44
N MET A 89 -3.89 11.36 -5.32
CA MET A 89 -4.75 10.68 -4.34
C MET A 89 -4.59 11.13 -2.89
N PHE A 90 -3.69 12.06 -2.56
CA PHE A 90 -3.50 12.51 -1.16
C PHE A 90 -4.77 13.00 -0.46
N SER A 91 -5.76 13.49 -1.21
CA SER A 91 -7.04 13.94 -0.65
C SER A 91 -7.96 12.80 -0.18
N ILE A 92 -7.62 11.54 -0.44
CA ILE A 92 -8.42 10.37 -0.04
C ILE A 92 -8.70 10.32 1.46
N ILE A 93 -7.75 10.71 2.32
CA ILE A 93 -7.94 10.72 3.78
C ILE A 93 -9.00 11.76 4.15
N ALA A 94 -8.83 13.01 3.70
CA ALA A 94 -9.77 14.09 3.98
C ALA A 94 -11.18 13.76 3.43
N ALA A 95 -11.26 13.21 2.21
CA ALA A 95 -12.50 12.76 1.61
C ALA A 95 -13.18 11.68 2.46
N THR A 96 -12.43 10.70 2.98
CA THR A 96 -12.96 9.63 3.82
C THR A 96 -13.44 10.16 5.18
N CYS A 97 -12.70 11.08 5.81
CA CYS A 97 -13.14 11.75 7.03
C CYS A 97 -14.48 12.49 6.82
N LEU A 98 -14.65 13.15 5.68
CA LEU A 98 -15.88 13.86 5.33
C LEU A 98 -17.04 12.93 4.96
N GLN A 99 -16.77 11.75 4.39
CA GLN A 99 -17.80 10.71 4.22
C GLN A 99 -18.34 10.23 5.56
N LEU A 100 -17.47 10.12 6.56
CA LEU A 100 -17.85 9.70 7.90
C LEU A 100 -18.67 10.79 8.60
N HIS A 101 -18.10 11.98 8.80
CA HIS A 101 -18.63 12.97 9.74
C HIS A 101 -18.85 14.37 9.11
N GLY A 102 -18.64 14.54 7.81
CA GLY A 102 -18.87 15.80 7.11
C GLY A 102 -20.36 16.12 6.96
N THR A 103 -20.73 17.39 7.05
CA THR A 103 -22.08 17.84 6.69
C THR A 103 -22.32 17.72 5.18
N THR A 104 -23.57 17.70 4.73
CA THR A 104 -23.90 17.67 3.30
C THR A 104 -23.21 18.78 2.52
N ALA A 105 -23.17 20.01 3.06
CA ALA A 105 -22.51 21.14 2.41
C ALA A 105 -20.98 20.94 2.29
N GLN A 106 -20.34 20.43 3.33
CA GLN A 106 -18.90 20.13 3.31
C GLN A 106 -18.58 18.99 2.32
N GLN A 107 -19.41 17.93 2.30
CA GLN A 107 -19.28 16.82 1.37
C GLN A 107 -19.44 17.28 -0.09
N GLU A 108 -20.46 18.10 -0.39
CA GLU A 108 -20.68 18.65 -1.74
C GLU A 108 -19.55 19.57 -2.19
N ARG A 109 -19.02 20.40 -1.28
CA ARG A 109 -17.86 21.27 -1.55
C ARG A 109 -16.63 20.43 -1.92
N VAL A 110 -16.27 19.46 -1.09
CA VAL A 110 -15.09 18.61 -1.33
C VAL A 110 -15.28 17.72 -2.54
N ALA A 111 -16.47 17.14 -2.76
CA ALA A 111 -16.77 16.40 -3.97
C ALA A 111 -16.53 17.25 -5.23
N ARG A 112 -16.93 18.52 -5.22
CA ARG A 112 -16.69 19.45 -6.33
C ARG A 112 -15.20 19.69 -6.57
N ILE A 113 -14.46 20.07 -5.52
CA ILE A 113 -13.01 20.30 -5.59
C ILE A 113 -12.30 19.10 -6.23
N LEU A 114 -12.61 17.88 -5.76
CA LEU A 114 -11.94 16.67 -6.22
C LEU A 114 -12.35 16.25 -7.64
N ARG A 115 -13.62 16.45 -8.03
CA ARG A 115 -14.08 16.20 -9.40
C ARG A 115 -13.41 17.11 -10.42
N ASP A 116 -13.15 18.35 -10.04
CA ASP A 116 -12.52 19.35 -10.90
C ASP A 116 -10.98 19.17 -10.94
N GLY A 117 -10.45 18.14 -10.26
CA GLY A 117 -9.03 17.81 -10.21
C GLY A 117 -8.22 18.64 -9.23
N GLY A 118 -8.89 19.39 -8.34
CA GLY A 118 -8.29 20.09 -7.21
C GLY A 118 -7.87 19.13 -6.09
N ALA A 119 -7.44 19.70 -4.97
CA ALA A 119 -6.96 18.99 -3.81
C ALA A 119 -7.57 19.55 -2.50
N VAL A 120 -7.87 18.60 -1.60
CA VAL A 120 -8.12 18.86 -0.20
C VAL A 120 -6.95 18.28 0.61
N ALA A 121 -6.24 19.13 1.32
CA ALA A 121 -5.10 18.73 2.15
C ALA A 121 -5.58 18.13 3.48
N PHE A 122 -4.80 17.21 4.04
CA PHE A 122 -5.07 16.59 5.34
C PHE A 122 -3.94 16.91 6.33
N ALA A 123 -4.23 17.76 7.30
CA ALA A 123 -3.26 18.32 8.23
C ALA A 123 -3.42 17.72 9.65
N LEU A 124 -2.63 16.68 9.91
CA LEU A 124 -2.63 15.93 11.18
C LEU A 124 -1.28 16.04 11.90
N THR A 125 -0.20 15.72 11.21
CA THR A 125 1.15 15.60 11.76
C THR A 125 1.75 16.94 12.16
N GLU A 126 2.53 16.94 13.24
CA GLU A 126 3.33 18.07 13.73
C GLU A 126 4.80 17.63 13.82
N ALA A 127 5.74 18.56 13.67
CA ALA A 127 7.17 18.24 13.57
C ALA A 127 7.71 17.43 14.75
N ASP A 128 7.28 17.77 15.98
CA ASP A 128 7.67 17.07 17.20
C ASP A 128 6.77 15.87 17.53
N HIS A 129 5.65 15.69 16.81
CA HIS A 129 4.59 14.74 17.13
C HIS A 129 4.09 13.98 15.88
N GLY A 130 4.93 13.07 15.37
CA GLY A 130 4.61 12.20 14.25
C GLY A 130 3.77 10.97 14.62
N SER A 131 4.39 9.99 15.29
CA SER A 131 3.72 8.74 15.69
C SER A 131 2.93 8.87 17.00
N ASP A 132 3.24 9.87 17.84
CA ASP A 132 2.51 10.18 19.07
C ASP A 132 1.47 11.27 18.84
N LEU A 133 0.36 10.90 18.18
CA LEU A 133 -0.71 11.83 17.80
C LEU A 133 -1.38 12.47 19.02
N LEU A 134 -1.35 11.82 20.19
CA LEU A 134 -1.97 12.35 21.42
C LEU A 134 -1.20 13.53 22.01
N ALA A 135 0.07 13.69 21.63
CA ALA A 135 0.92 14.80 22.04
C ALA A 135 0.72 16.08 21.19
N GLY A 136 -0.06 16.03 20.11
CA GLY A 136 -0.29 17.18 19.21
C GLY A 136 -0.70 18.47 19.95
N GLN A 137 -0.12 19.59 19.54
CA GLN A 137 -0.16 20.89 20.20
C GLN A 137 -0.89 21.97 19.39
N VAL A 138 -1.09 21.76 18.09
CA VAL A 138 -1.94 22.67 17.29
C VAL A 138 -3.31 22.71 17.93
N ARG A 139 -3.78 23.90 18.29
CA ARG A 139 -4.94 24.09 19.18
C ARG A 139 -5.86 25.21 18.73
N LEU A 140 -7.16 25.00 18.94
CA LEU A 140 -8.14 26.08 18.90
C LEU A 140 -8.29 26.65 20.31
N ASP A 141 -8.17 27.96 20.48
CA ASP A 141 -8.34 28.61 21.77
C ASP A 141 -9.80 29.00 22.08
N GLY A 142 -10.04 29.53 23.28
CA GLY A 142 -11.38 29.93 23.71
C GLY A 142 -11.98 31.13 22.96
N ALA A 143 -11.19 31.82 22.14
CA ALA A 143 -11.65 32.89 21.26
C ALA A 143 -11.99 32.39 19.84
N GLY A 144 -11.83 31.09 19.57
CA GLY A 144 -12.06 30.51 18.24
C GLY A 144 -10.90 30.73 17.28
N LEU A 145 -9.69 30.96 17.82
CA LEU A 145 -8.48 31.20 17.02
C LEU A 145 -7.59 29.95 17.03
N LEU A 146 -7.15 29.54 15.84
CA LEU A 146 -6.30 28.37 15.64
C LEU A 146 -4.81 28.77 15.69
N HIS A 147 -4.03 28.03 16.49
CA HIS A 147 -2.62 28.30 16.72
C HIS A 147 -1.76 27.05 16.51
N GLY A 148 -0.59 27.23 15.90
CA GLY A 148 0.46 26.22 15.83
C GLY A 148 0.91 25.90 14.41
N GLU A 149 1.61 24.78 14.24
CA GLU A 149 2.17 24.40 12.96
C GLU A 149 1.91 22.92 12.64
N LYS A 150 1.36 22.64 11.46
CA LYS A 150 1.26 21.30 10.88
C LYS A 150 2.38 21.08 9.87
N TRP A 151 2.90 19.86 9.84
CA TRP A 151 4.14 19.52 9.16
C TRP A 151 3.96 18.35 8.17
N LEU A 152 4.64 18.44 7.02
CA LEU A 152 4.54 17.47 5.91
C LEU A 152 3.10 17.25 5.42
N VAL A 153 2.35 18.34 5.26
CA VAL A 153 0.96 18.30 4.78
C VAL A 153 0.95 18.13 3.26
N GLY A 154 0.49 16.97 2.80
CA GLY A 154 0.36 16.65 1.38
C GLY A 154 -0.63 17.57 0.65
N ASN A 155 -0.24 18.03 -0.55
CA ASN A 155 -0.97 19.00 -1.37
C ASN A 155 -1.21 20.36 -0.66
N GLY A 156 -0.46 20.66 0.41
CA GLY A 156 -0.75 21.82 1.25
C GLY A 156 -0.55 23.16 0.55
N LEU A 157 0.35 23.25 -0.45
CA LEU A 157 0.56 24.49 -1.20
C LEU A 157 -0.55 24.72 -2.22
N ARG A 158 -1.00 23.67 -2.91
CA ARG A 158 -1.99 23.78 -4.00
C ARG A 158 -3.44 23.54 -3.62
N ALA A 159 -3.71 23.15 -2.37
CA ALA A 159 -5.06 22.77 -1.93
C ALA A 159 -6.04 23.96 -1.98
N GLN A 160 -7.31 23.64 -2.28
CA GLN A 160 -8.45 24.55 -2.19
C GLN A 160 -9.13 24.48 -0.83
N ALA A 161 -8.90 23.41 -0.05
CA ALA A 161 -9.39 23.29 1.31
C ALA A 161 -8.41 22.47 2.17
N VAL A 162 -8.40 22.70 3.48
CA VAL A 162 -7.57 21.96 4.43
C VAL A 162 -8.47 21.33 5.49
N TYR A 163 -8.41 20.01 5.61
CA TYR A 163 -8.94 19.28 6.77
C TYR A 163 -7.87 19.29 7.86
N VAL A 164 -8.07 20.04 8.95
CA VAL A 164 -7.13 20.16 10.07
C VAL A 164 -7.65 19.48 11.32
N VAL A 165 -6.79 18.72 11.99
CA VAL A 165 -7.06 18.15 13.33
C VAL A 165 -6.34 18.99 14.37
N ALA A 166 -7.09 19.58 15.29
CA ALA A 166 -6.57 20.46 16.32
C ALA A 166 -7.11 20.10 17.71
N ARG A 167 -6.32 20.40 18.75
CA ARG A 167 -6.71 20.22 20.14
C ARG A 167 -7.74 21.28 20.54
N THR A 168 -8.88 20.83 21.05
CA THR A 168 -9.94 21.67 21.65
C THR A 168 -10.19 21.31 23.12
N GLY A 169 -9.86 20.09 23.53
CA GLY A 169 -10.08 19.56 24.87
C GLY A 169 -8.80 19.28 25.67
N PRO A 170 -8.94 18.87 26.95
CA PRO A 170 -7.82 18.81 27.88
C PRO A 170 -6.93 17.57 27.74
N ARG A 171 -7.49 16.37 27.45
CA ARG A 171 -6.71 15.12 27.45
C ARG A 171 -7.32 13.99 26.62
N GLY A 172 -6.46 13.06 26.22
CA GLY A 172 -6.82 11.82 25.54
C GLY A 172 -7.28 12.02 24.10
N PRO A 173 -7.74 10.95 23.43
CA PRO A 173 -8.18 11.03 22.03
C PRO A 173 -9.33 12.02 21.82
N GLY A 174 -10.23 12.14 22.81
CA GLY A 174 -11.35 13.09 22.81
C GLY A 174 -10.96 14.57 22.93
N ALA A 175 -9.67 14.89 23.02
CA ALA A 175 -9.18 16.26 23.06
C ALA A 175 -9.11 16.92 21.68
N PHE A 176 -9.35 16.19 20.60
CA PHE A 176 -9.08 16.64 19.23
C PHE A 176 -10.36 16.76 18.41
N THR A 177 -10.51 17.89 17.73
CA THR A 177 -11.62 18.20 16.84
C THR A 177 -11.09 18.51 15.44
N SER A 178 -11.91 18.28 14.42
CA SER A 178 -11.54 18.52 13.04
C SER A 178 -12.27 19.72 12.45
N PHE A 179 -11.59 20.44 11.56
CA PHE A 179 -12.12 21.60 10.86
C PHE A 179 -11.78 21.51 9.37
N LEU A 180 -12.74 21.87 8.51
CA LEU A 180 -12.55 22.04 7.08
C LEU A 180 -12.46 23.53 6.78
N LEU A 181 -11.25 24.00 6.50
CA LEU A 181 -10.95 25.38 6.16
C LEU A 181 -11.03 25.54 4.63
N ASP A 182 -11.85 26.47 4.14
CA ASP A 182 -11.92 26.83 2.72
C ASP A 182 -10.83 27.86 2.40
N LEU A 183 -10.02 27.59 1.37
CA LEU A 183 -8.93 28.48 0.96
C LEU A 183 -9.30 29.33 -0.26
N THR A 184 -10.54 29.28 -0.74
CA THR A 184 -10.96 29.87 -2.03
C THR A 184 -11.96 31.00 -1.92
N ASP A 185 -12.64 31.16 -0.78
CA ASP A 185 -13.71 32.15 -0.60
C ASP A 185 -13.24 33.49 -0.03
N GLY A 186 -11.94 33.63 0.26
CA GLY A 186 -11.34 34.83 0.85
C GLY A 186 -11.73 35.08 2.30
N SER A 187 -12.30 34.08 2.99
CA SER A 187 -12.68 34.18 4.40
C SER A 187 -11.50 34.08 5.38
N LEU A 188 -10.34 33.61 4.91
CA LEU A 188 -9.13 33.43 5.71
C LEU A 188 -8.07 34.42 5.24
N ASP A 189 -7.41 35.09 6.18
CA ASP A 189 -6.27 35.96 5.90
C ASP A 189 -5.03 35.10 5.58
N GLU A 190 -4.28 35.48 4.55
CA GLU A 190 -3.03 34.79 4.17
C GLU A 190 -1.92 35.04 5.20
N ASP A 191 -2.00 36.13 5.97
CA ASP A 191 -1.07 36.41 7.07
C ASP A 191 -1.34 35.49 8.28
N ASP A 192 -2.58 35.07 8.50
CA ASP A 192 -2.99 34.18 9.60
C ASP A 192 -2.79 32.69 9.26
N LEU A 193 -2.80 32.33 7.97
CA LEU A 193 -2.53 30.98 7.45
C LEU A 193 -1.36 30.98 6.45
N VAL A 194 -0.15 30.87 6.97
CA VAL A 194 1.06 30.83 6.14
C VAL A 194 1.33 29.40 5.65
N ARG A 195 1.40 29.24 4.33
CA ARG A 195 1.72 27.97 3.65
C ARG A 195 3.14 27.99 3.11
N LEU A 196 4.01 27.14 3.64
CA LEU A 196 5.44 27.10 3.28
C LEU A 196 5.80 25.74 2.69
N PRO A 197 6.75 25.64 1.74
CA PRO A 197 7.33 24.36 1.36
C PRO A 197 7.91 23.63 2.57
N ALA A 198 7.65 22.33 2.67
CA ALA A 198 8.20 21.49 3.73
C ALA A 198 9.70 21.16 3.48
N PRO A 199 10.41 20.59 4.47
CA PRO A 199 11.80 20.17 4.29
C PRO A 199 11.96 19.16 3.12
N PRO A 200 13.06 19.23 2.36
CA PRO A 200 13.33 18.28 1.28
C PRO A 200 13.38 16.83 1.77
N ILE A 201 12.81 15.91 0.99
CA ILE A 201 12.81 14.47 1.24
C ILE A 201 13.74 13.72 0.27
N THR A 202 14.20 12.53 0.66
CA THR A 202 15.24 11.78 -0.07
C THR A 202 14.73 11.10 -1.33
N GLY A 203 13.49 10.61 -1.30
CA GLY A 203 12.76 10.06 -2.45
C GLY A 203 11.44 10.80 -2.65
N MET A 204 10.68 10.42 -3.67
CA MET A 204 9.47 11.11 -4.11
C MET A 204 9.69 12.63 -4.27
N ARG A 205 10.86 13.03 -4.79
CA ARG A 205 11.22 14.44 -4.92
C ARG A 205 10.21 15.20 -5.78
N GLY A 206 9.97 16.46 -5.44
CA GLY A 206 9.01 17.32 -6.13
C GLY A 206 7.53 17.12 -5.77
N ILE A 207 7.17 16.17 -4.88
CA ILE A 207 5.77 16.11 -4.39
C ILE A 207 5.44 17.36 -3.54
N ASP A 208 4.21 17.84 -3.64
CA ASP A 208 3.71 18.96 -2.83
C ASP A 208 3.55 18.54 -1.36
N LEU A 209 4.49 18.99 -0.53
CA LEU A 209 4.44 18.91 0.92
C LEU A 209 4.61 20.32 1.48
N ALA A 210 3.70 20.68 2.39
CA ALA A 210 3.72 21.98 3.04
C ALA A 210 3.88 21.88 4.56
N THR A 211 4.46 22.93 5.11
CA THR A 211 4.25 23.34 6.49
C THR A 211 3.10 24.37 6.49
N LEU A 212 2.07 24.12 7.30
CA LEU A 212 0.95 25.04 7.48
C LEU A 212 1.05 25.67 8.87
N ARG A 213 1.26 26.98 8.92
CA ARG A 213 1.34 27.74 10.17
C ARG A 213 0.06 28.54 10.36
N PHE A 214 -0.53 28.36 11.53
CA PHE A 214 -1.72 29.06 11.99
C PHE A 214 -1.28 30.06 13.07
N ASP A 215 -1.39 31.35 12.76
CA ASP A 215 -1.11 32.44 13.71
C ASP A 215 -2.43 33.12 14.06
N ALA A 216 -3.02 32.73 15.19
CA ALA A 216 -4.30 33.25 15.64
C ALA A 216 -5.43 33.24 14.58
N LEU A 217 -5.43 32.24 13.68
CA LEU A 217 -6.36 32.16 12.56
C LEU A 217 -7.82 32.02 13.05
N PRO A 218 -8.72 32.97 12.73
CA PRO A 218 -10.13 32.83 13.05
C PRO A 218 -10.77 31.65 12.34
N VAL A 219 -11.34 30.71 13.09
CA VAL A 219 -12.01 29.53 12.52
C VAL A 219 -13.48 29.84 12.25
N PRO A 220 -13.97 29.69 11.00
CA PRO A 220 -15.38 29.89 10.66
C PRO A 220 -16.30 28.96 11.45
N TRP A 221 -17.50 29.44 11.78
CA TRP A 221 -18.47 28.71 12.61
C TRP A 221 -18.97 27.40 11.97
N ASP A 222 -18.92 27.31 10.64
CA ASP A 222 -19.34 26.14 9.85
C ASP A 222 -18.16 25.23 9.46
N ALA A 223 -16.93 25.56 9.89
CA ALA A 223 -15.74 24.79 9.58
C ALA A 223 -15.67 23.47 10.35
N GLN A 224 -16.29 23.35 11.52
CA GLN A 224 -16.21 22.13 12.32
C GLN A 224 -16.77 20.92 11.54
N VAL A 225 -16.01 19.82 11.53
CA VAL A 225 -16.42 18.53 10.95
C VAL A 225 -16.77 17.57 12.08
N GLY A 226 -17.97 17.00 12.03
CA GLY A 226 -18.47 16.13 13.09
C GLY A 226 -18.68 16.86 14.42
N LYS A 227 -18.59 16.11 15.52
CA LYS A 227 -18.70 16.68 16.87
C LYS A 227 -17.34 17.00 17.47
N GLU A 228 -17.34 17.89 18.44
CA GLU A 228 -16.16 18.17 19.26
C GLU A 228 -15.63 16.87 19.88
N GLY A 229 -14.31 16.66 19.78
CA GLY A 229 -13.61 15.50 20.33
C GLY A 229 -13.59 14.24 19.43
N GLU A 230 -14.27 14.24 18.28
CA GLU A 230 -14.27 13.09 17.36
C GLU A 230 -13.11 13.11 16.34
N GLY A 231 -12.33 14.19 16.27
CA GLY A 231 -11.42 14.45 15.15
C GLY A 231 -10.32 13.40 14.97
N LEU A 232 -9.71 12.95 16.07
CA LEU A 232 -8.65 11.94 16.02
C LEU A 232 -9.20 10.53 15.73
N GLU A 233 -10.37 10.20 16.26
CA GLU A 233 -11.06 8.92 15.98
C GLU A 233 -11.35 8.77 14.48
N VAL A 234 -11.93 9.80 13.87
CA VAL A 234 -12.26 9.82 12.44
C VAL A 234 -11.01 9.71 11.58
N ALA A 235 -9.96 10.47 11.90
CA ALA A 235 -8.68 10.42 11.21
C ALA A 235 -8.07 9.01 11.22
N ILE A 236 -8.04 8.35 12.40
CA ILE A 236 -7.49 7.01 12.55
C ILE A 236 -8.33 5.99 11.76
N ARG A 237 -9.66 6.06 11.81
CA ARG A 237 -10.55 5.19 11.02
C ARG A 237 -10.27 5.34 9.52
N ALA A 238 -10.24 6.57 9.02
CA ALA A 238 -9.99 6.85 7.60
C ALA A 238 -8.64 6.26 7.12
N GLN A 239 -7.58 6.38 7.93
CA GLN A 239 -6.25 5.87 7.59
C GLN A 239 -6.19 4.35 7.41
N GLN A 240 -7.10 3.58 8.03
CA GLN A 240 -7.05 2.11 7.98
C GLN A 240 -7.18 1.57 6.55
N ALA A 241 -8.11 2.12 5.76
CA ALA A 241 -8.34 1.70 4.38
C ALA A 241 -7.41 2.43 3.39
N VAL A 242 -7.08 3.70 3.66
CA VAL A 242 -6.23 4.51 2.76
C VAL A 242 -4.84 3.92 2.58
N ARG A 243 -4.29 3.25 3.60
CA ARG A 243 -2.99 2.54 3.53
C ARG A 243 -2.89 1.57 2.35
N LEU A 244 -4.01 1.09 1.81
CA LEU A 244 -4.04 0.23 0.62
C LEU A 244 -3.47 0.92 -0.63
N MET A 245 -3.52 2.26 -0.71
CA MET A 245 -2.91 3.00 -1.82
C MET A 245 -1.39 3.05 -1.70
N SER A 246 -0.87 3.21 -0.49
CA SER A 246 0.57 3.07 -0.20
C SER A 246 1.06 1.64 -0.49
N VAL A 247 0.25 0.63 -0.17
CA VAL A 247 0.49 -0.77 -0.56
C VAL A 247 0.56 -0.94 -2.10
N ALA A 248 -0.36 -0.33 -2.85
CA ALA A 248 -0.31 -0.32 -4.31
C ALA A 248 0.98 0.31 -4.84
N GLY A 249 1.41 1.42 -4.25
CA GLY A 249 2.67 2.11 -4.57
C GLY A 249 3.89 1.21 -4.34
N SER A 250 3.99 0.56 -3.19
CA SER A 250 5.05 -0.42 -2.89
C SER A 250 5.09 -1.56 -3.90
N LEU A 251 3.93 -2.11 -4.29
CA LEU A 251 3.86 -3.15 -5.32
C LEU A 251 4.28 -2.65 -6.71
N GLY A 252 4.00 -1.40 -7.05
CA GLY A 252 4.46 -0.78 -8.29
C GLY A 252 5.99 -0.65 -8.34
N ILE A 253 6.59 -0.19 -7.24
CA ILE A 253 8.05 -0.14 -7.06
C ILE A 253 8.67 -1.53 -7.20
N ALA A 254 8.12 -2.50 -6.47
CA ALA A 254 8.59 -3.87 -6.45
C ALA A 254 8.55 -4.53 -7.84
N ASP A 255 7.46 -4.29 -8.58
CA ASP A 255 7.30 -4.80 -9.94
C ASP A 255 8.39 -4.27 -10.87
N THR A 256 8.57 -2.94 -10.91
CA THR A 256 9.60 -2.32 -11.75
C THR A 256 11.01 -2.77 -11.36
N ALA A 257 11.33 -2.80 -10.06
CA ALA A 257 12.64 -3.23 -9.57
C ALA A 257 12.99 -4.66 -10.00
N LEU A 258 12.03 -5.58 -9.88
CA LEU A 258 12.23 -6.97 -10.27
C LEU A 258 12.38 -7.12 -11.79
N ARG A 259 11.67 -6.34 -12.61
CA ARG A 259 11.85 -6.37 -14.07
C ARG A 259 13.24 -5.93 -14.49
N LEU A 260 13.76 -4.88 -13.88
CA LEU A 260 15.12 -4.41 -14.14
C LEU A 260 16.14 -5.51 -13.83
N ALA A 261 15.97 -6.20 -12.70
CA ALA A 261 16.85 -7.31 -12.32
C ALA A 261 16.70 -8.54 -13.23
N LEU A 262 15.47 -8.92 -13.60
CA LEU A 262 15.19 -10.03 -14.52
C LEU A 262 15.76 -9.77 -15.91
N GLY A 263 15.47 -8.61 -16.50
CA GLY A 263 15.99 -8.19 -17.81
C GLY A 263 17.52 -8.17 -17.83
N PHE A 264 18.14 -7.55 -16.83
CA PHE A 264 19.60 -7.54 -16.69
C PHE A 264 20.17 -8.96 -16.61
N ALA A 265 19.59 -9.81 -15.77
CA ALA A 265 20.10 -11.17 -15.55
C ALA A 265 19.93 -12.06 -16.79
N ALA A 266 18.89 -11.84 -17.59
CA ALA A 266 18.64 -12.55 -18.83
C ALA A 266 19.66 -12.18 -19.92
N GLU A 267 20.02 -10.90 -20.04
CA GLU A 267 20.94 -10.43 -21.08
C GLU A 267 22.42 -10.61 -20.72
N ARG A 268 22.76 -10.44 -19.44
CA ARG A 268 24.16 -10.46 -18.98
C ARG A 268 24.74 -11.85 -19.05
N ARG A 269 25.81 -12.03 -19.84
CA ARG A 269 26.57 -13.30 -19.89
C ARG A 269 27.52 -13.45 -18.70
N PHE A 270 27.58 -14.67 -18.16
CA PHE A 270 28.58 -15.13 -17.19
C PHE A 270 29.18 -16.45 -17.69
N GLY A 271 30.38 -16.38 -18.27
CA GLY A 271 30.95 -17.50 -19.02
C GLY A 271 30.07 -17.90 -20.20
N ARG A 272 29.58 -19.14 -20.23
CA ARG A 272 28.75 -19.68 -21.31
C ARG A 272 27.23 -19.51 -21.08
N THR A 273 26.82 -19.19 -19.86
CA THR A 273 25.40 -19.03 -19.50
C THR A 273 25.04 -17.56 -19.37
N THR A 274 23.75 -17.27 -19.17
CA THR A 274 23.29 -15.98 -18.67
C THR A 274 23.52 -15.91 -17.15
N LEU A 275 23.49 -14.70 -16.60
CA LEU A 275 23.58 -14.46 -15.17
C LEU A 275 22.39 -15.10 -14.45
N ALA A 276 21.19 -15.04 -15.04
CA ALA A 276 19.97 -15.67 -14.54
C ALA A 276 20.12 -17.18 -14.31
N ALA A 277 20.92 -17.87 -15.12
CA ALA A 277 21.15 -19.32 -15.00
C ALA A 277 22.18 -19.71 -13.92
N THR A 278 22.83 -18.73 -13.27
CA THR A 278 23.77 -19.04 -12.19
C THR A 278 23.01 -19.36 -10.89
N PRO A 279 23.41 -20.37 -10.10
CA PRO A 279 22.66 -20.78 -8.90
C PRO A 279 22.48 -19.65 -7.88
N HIS A 280 23.47 -18.77 -7.74
CA HIS A 280 23.38 -17.65 -6.81
C HIS A 280 22.33 -16.64 -7.27
N THR A 281 22.42 -16.15 -8.52
CA THR A 281 21.44 -15.19 -9.06
C THR A 281 20.03 -15.77 -9.10
N ALA A 282 19.87 -17.04 -9.50
CA ALA A 282 18.58 -17.71 -9.51
C ALA A 282 17.95 -17.71 -8.10
N ARG A 283 18.75 -17.97 -7.05
CA ARG A 283 18.28 -17.90 -5.66
C ARG A 283 17.87 -16.48 -5.24
N GLU A 284 18.66 -15.46 -5.58
CA GLU A 284 18.33 -14.07 -5.22
C GLU A 284 17.05 -13.61 -5.94
N LEU A 285 16.90 -13.90 -7.24
CA LEU A 285 15.70 -13.60 -8.01
C LEU A 285 14.48 -14.40 -7.53
N ALA A 286 14.66 -15.66 -7.12
CA ALA A 286 13.61 -16.47 -6.55
C ALA A 286 13.10 -15.92 -5.21
N THR A 287 14.00 -15.46 -4.33
CA THR A 287 13.59 -14.80 -3.08
C THR A 287 12.84 -13.50 -3.35
N ALA A 288 13.35 -12.65 -4.24
CA ALA A 288 12.65 -11.44 -4.67
C ALA A 288 11.25 -11.76 -5.24
N SER A 289 11.16 -12.78 -6.08
CA SER A 289 9.91 -13.18 -6.71
C SER A 289 8.90 -13.70 -5.68
N ALA A 290 9.34 -14.52 -4.72
CA ALA A 290 8.49 -15.02 -3.64
C ALA A 290 7.98 -13.88 -2.75
N ALA A 291 8.82 -12.89 -2.46
CA ALA A 291 8.42 -11.70 -1.71
C ALA A 291 7.32 -10.91 -2.43
N LEU A 292 7.42 -10.73 -3.75
CA LEU A 292 6.40 -10.02 -4.53
C LEU A 292 5.08 -10.80 -4.63
N LEU A 293 5.13 -12.11 -4.87
CA LEU A 293 3.94 -12.96 -4.92
C LEU A 293 3.20 -12.96 -3.58
N ALA A 294 3.96 -13.08 -2.47
CA ALA A 294 3.43 -12.98 -1.12
C ALA A 294 2.78 -11.59 -0.90
N ALA A 295 3.49 -10.50 -1.21
CA ALA A 295 2.98 -9.14 -1.02
C ALA A 295 1.71 -8.88 -1.85
N ASP A 296 1.66 -9.33 -3.10
CA ASP A 296 0.47 -9.20 -3.97
C ASP A 296 -0.74 -9.96 -3.41
N ALA A 297 -0.56 -11.21 -2.98
CA ALA A 297 -1.64 -12.01 -2.41
C ALA A 297 -2.24 -11.36 -1.15
N VAL A 298 -1.38 -10.84 -0.26
CA VAL A 298 -1.83 -10.19 0.99
C VAL A 298 -2.47 -8.84 0.72
N ALA A 299 -1.92 -8.04 -0.21
CA ALA A 299 -2.52 -6.78 -0.62
C ALA A 299 -3.91 -6.99 -1.23
N LEU A 300 -4.07 -7.99 -2.09
CA LEU A 300 -5.36 -8.35 -2.69
C LEU A 300 -6.35 -8.83 -1.62
N ALA A 301 -5.91 -9.67 -0.68
CA ALA A 301 -6.73 -10.12 0.44
C ALA A 301 -7.22 -8.95 1.29
N ALA A 302 -6.36 -7.98 1.60
CA ALA A 302 -6.76 -6.78 2.35
C ALA A 302 -7.69 -5.88 1.53
N ALA A 303 -7.38 -5.66 0.25
CA ALA A 303 -8.21 -4.85 -0.64
C ALA A 303 -9.63 -5.42 -0.82
N ARG A 304 -9.78 -6.74 -0.81
CA ARG A 304 -11.11 -7.39 -0.78
C ARG A 304 -11.71 -7.44 0.62
N GLY A 305 -10.86 -7.66 1.63
CA GLY A 305 -11.21 -7.76 3.04
C GLY A 305 -11.89 -6.52 3.60
N VAL A 306 -11.48 -5.33 3.20
CA VAL A 306 -12.04 -4.06 3.70
C VAL A 306 -13.51 -3.87 3.32
N HIS A 307 -13.98 -4.55 2.28
CA HIS A 307 -15.39 -4.57 1.91
C HIS A 307 -16.20 -5.53 2.79
N VAL A 308 -15.62 -6.69 3.12
CA VAL A 308 -16.34 -7.79 3.77
C VAL A 308 -16.30 -7.68 5.29
N ALA A 309 -15.12 -7.41 5.86
CA ALA A 309 -14.86 -7.28 7.29
C ALA A 309 -14.12 -5.97 7.66
N PRO A 310 -14.66 -4.78 7.33
CA PRO A 310 -14.08 -3.49 7.72
C PRO A 310 -13.79 -3.36 9.23
N GLU A 311 -14.52 -4.07 10.09
CA GLU A 311 -14.34 -4.05 11.55
C GLU A 311 -12.99 -4.62 11.99
N ALA A 312 -12.32 -5.42 11.15
CA ALA A 312 -10.99 -5.98 11.42
C ALA A 312 -9.83 -5.05 11.00
N PHE A 313 -10.12 -3.92 10.34
CA PHE A 313 -9.10 -3.12 9.66
C PHE A 313 -8.20 -2.28 10.57
N SER A 314 -8.56 -2.12 11.84
CA SER A 314 -7.64 -1.58 12.85
C SER A 314 -6.41 -2.47 13.07
N VAL A 315 -6.48 -3.76 12.69
CA VAL A 315 -5.37 -4.72 12.71
C VAL A 315 -4.86 -4.98 11.29
N TRP A 316 -5.76 -5.29 10.35
CA TRP A 316 -5.37 -5.71 9.00
C TRP A 316 -4.70 -4.59 8.21
N GLY A 317 -5.22 -3.37 8.26
CA GLY A 317 -4.67 -2.21 7.56
C GLY A 317 -3.20 -1.93 7.89
N PRO A 318 -2.81 -1.76 9.19
CA PRO A 318 -1.42 -1.60 9.55
C PRO A 318 -0.56 -2.87 9.32
N ALA A 319 -1.12 -4.08 9.49
CA ALA A 319 -0.39 -5.33 9.24
C ALA A 319 -0.01 -5.52 7.77
N VAL A 320 -0.94 -5.27 6.82
CA VAL A 320 -0.65 -5.36 5.38
C VAL A 320 0.34 -4.28 4.95
N LYS A 321 0.21 -3.06 5.48
CA LYS A 321 1.16 -1.97 5.22
C LYS A 321 2.56 -2.41 5.64
N HIS A 322 2.72 -2.87 6.88
CA HIS A 322 4.00 -3.35 7.40
C HIS A 322 4.57 -4.46 6.51
N LEU A 323 3.81 -5.52 6.28
CA LEU A 323 4.25 -6.69 5.51
C LEU A 323 4.71 -6.31 4.09
N VAL A 324 3.89 -5.56 3.36
CA VAL A 324 4.19 -5.24 1.95
C VAL A 324 5.36 -4.28 1.84
N ALA A 325 5.48 -3.30 2.73
CA ALA A 325 6.62 -2.38 2.74
C ALA A 325 7.94 -3.13 3.04
N GLU A 326 7.94 -3.99 4.06
CA GLU A 326 9.12 -4.78 4.43
C GLU A 326 9.47 -5.87 3.40
N ALA A 327 8.49 -6.44 2.70
CA ALA A 327 8.73 -7.36 1.58
C ALA A 327 9.31 -6.62 0.35
N THR A 328 8.89 -5.36 0.13
CA THR A 328 9.40 -4.52 -0.97
C THR A 328 10.87 -4.15 -0.75
N GLU A 329 11.26 -3.77 0.48
CA GLU A 329 12.67 -3.52 0.82
C GLU A 329 13.55 -4.76 0.67
N ASP A 330 13.01 -5.92 1.07
CA ASP A 330 13.68 -7.20 0.93
C ASP A 330 13.95 -7.54 -0.54
N LEU A 331 12.91 -7.40 -1.37
CA LEU A 331 13.00 -7.54 -2.82
C LEU A 331 14.00 -6.56 -3.44
N LEU A 332 13.97 -5.28 -3.07
CA LEU A 332 14.90 -4.27 -3.58
C LEU A 332 16.34 -4.65 -3.27
N ARG A 333 16.62 -5.16 -2.07
CA ARG A 333 17.97 -5.62 -1.71
C ARG A 333 18.44 -6.76 -2.60
N HIS A 334 17.60 -7.77 -2.82
CA HIS A 334 17.91 -8.90 -3.70
C HIS A 334 18.09 -8.47 -5.16
N CYS A 335 17.23 -7.58 -5.67
CA CYS A 335 17.38 -6.99 -7.00
C CYS A 335 18.70 -6.20 -7.12
N GLY A 336 19.06 -5.44 -6.08
CA GLY A 336 20.32 -4.70 -6.02
C GLY A 336 21.54 -5.62 -6.04
N THR A 337 21.49 -6.76 -5.34
CA THR A 337 22.54 -7.80 -5.41
C THR A 337 22.70 -8.34 -6.83
N VAL A 338 21.60 -8.59 -7.55
CA VAL A 338 21.64 -9.07 -8.94
C VAL A 338 22.18 -8.01 -9.90
N LEU A 339 21.76 -6.76 -9.75
CA LEU A 339 22.23 -5.62 -10.56
C LEU A 339 23.69 -5.24 -10.25
N ALA A 340 24.21 -5.60 -9.08
CA ALA A 340 25.56 -5.32 -8.62
C ALA A 340 25.92 -3.83 -8.81
N THR A 341 27.02 -3.50 -9.48
CA THR A 341 27.43 -2.10 -9.70
C THR A 341 26.36 -1.26 -10.42
N ARG A 342 25.49 -1.85 -11.25
CA ARG A 342 24.40 -1.10 -11.90
C ARG A 342 23.39 -0.54 -10.91
N SER A 343 23.24 -1.17 -9.74
CA SER A 343 22.37 -0.67 -8.67
C SER A 343 22.84 0.66 -8.06
N VAL A 344 24.05 1.15 -8.38
CA VAL A 344 24.60 2.42 -7.87
C VAL A 344 25.05 3.39 -8.96
N LEU A 345 24.89 3.04 -10.24
CA LEU A 345 25.27 3.90 -11.36
C LEU A 345 24.08 4.72 -11.87
N ARG A 346 24.38 5.97 -12.26
CA ARG A 346 23.43 6.89 -12.90
C ARG A 346 23.58 6.95 -14.43
N GLU A 347 24.52 6.18 -14.98
CA GLU A 347 24.84 6.18 -16.40
C GLU A 347 24.75 4.76 -16.96
N LYS A 348 24.06 4.63 -18.09
CA LYS A 348 23.85 3.42 -18.92
C LYS A 348 22.83 2.43 -18.36
N ALA A 349 22.00 1.94 -19.28
CA ALA A 349 21.06 0.86 -19.07
C ALA A 349 21.72 -0.43 -18.50
N PRO A 350 20.94 -1.27 -17.78
CA PRO A 350 19.54 -1.05 -17.44
C PRO A 350 19.38 -0.07 -16.28
N GLY A 351 18.33 0.74 -16.38
CA GLY A 351 17.83 1.56 -15.28
C GLY A 351 18.25 3.02 -15.30
N ASP A 352 19.41 3.41 -15.80
CA ASP A 352 19.79 4.83 -15.99
C ASP A 352 19.42 5.76 -14.80
N GLY A 353 19.59 5.29 -13.55
CA GLY A 353 19.20 6.01 -12.32
C GLY A 353 17.86 5.59 -11.68
N VAL A 354 17.00 4.88 -12.40
CA VAL A 354 15.65 4.49 -11.96
C VAL A 354 15.69 3.56 -10.76
N PHE A 355 16.65 2.62 -10.69
CA PHE A 355 16.72 1.69 -9.56
C PHE A 355 17.02 2.41 -8.25
N GLN A 356 17.92 3.41 -8.30
CA GLN A 356 18.25 4.25 -7.16
C GLN A 356 17.09 5.16 -6.77
N LYS A 357 16.34 5.67 -7.76
CA LYS A 357 15.08 6.38 -7.51
C LYS A 357 14.10 5.47 -6.78
N LEU A 358 13.85 4.26 -7.27
CA LEU A 358 12.97 3.27 -6.62
C LEU A 358 13.38 2.97 -5.17
N GLN A 359 14.68 2.82 -4.90
CA GLN A 359 15.18 2.63 -3.53
C GLN A 359 14.87 3.82 -2.62
N ARG A 360 15.09 5.05 -3.09
CA ARG A 360 14.80 6.28 -2.32
C ARG A 360 13.31 6.47 -2.12
N ASP A 361 12.52 6.24 -3.17
CA ASP A 361 11.07 6.32 -3.14
C ASP A 361 10.46 5.31 -2.18
N SER A 362 10.93 4.06 -2.21
CA SER A 362 10.51 3.00 -1.28
C SER A 362 10.75 3.40 0.17
N ALA A 363 11.91 3.99 0.46
CA ALA A 363 12.23 4.47 1.80
C ALA A 363 11.22 5.51 2.32
N VAL A 364 10.66 6.35 1.43
CA VAL A 364 9.60 7.29 1.76
C VAL A 364 8.26 6.57 1.95
N VAL A 365 7.84 5.69 1.02
CA VAL A 365 6.60 4.89 1.15
C VAL A 365 6.59 4.13 2.49
N ARG A 366 7.76 3.64 2.91
CA ARG A 366 7.92 2.86 4.13
C ARG A 366 7.61 3.65 5.40
N VAL A 367 7.68 4.99 5.39
CA VAL A 367 7.43 5.82 6.58
C VAL A 367 6.18 6.70 6.51
N ILE A 368 5.65 6.99 5.31
CA ILE A 368 4.33 7.62 5.17
C ILE A 368 3.23 6.66 5.66
N ASP A 369 2.07 7.22 6.03
CA ASP A 369 0.93 6.50 6.60
C ASP A 369 1.28 5.59 7.81
N ALA A 370 2.24 6.06 8.62
CA ALA A 370 2.91 5.43 9.76
C ALA A 370 4.14 4.58 9.38
N SER A 371 5.20 4.70 10.18
CA SER A 371 6.43 3.88 10.06
C SER A 371 6.17 2.39 10.31
N PRO A 372 7.09 1.48 9.97
CA PRO A 372 6.89 0.04 10.22
C PRO A 372 6.59 -0.24 11.69
N TYR A 373 7.36 0.37 12.60
CA TYR A 373 7.15 0.20 14.04
C TYR A 373 5.86 0.86 14.55
N ALA A 374 5.50 2.03 14.02
CA ALA A 374 4.24 2.68 14.39
C ALA A 374 3.03 1.85 13.95
N ASN A 375 3.09 1.19 12.79
CA ASN A 375 2.06 0.23 12.39
C ASN A 375 1.94 -0.92 13.39
N LEU A 376 3.05 -1.60 13.74
CA LEU A 376 3.04 -2.70 14.72
C LEU A 376 2.46 -2.26 16.07
N ARG A 377 2.91 -1.12 16.59
CA ARG A 377 2.40 -0.58 17.87
C ARG A 377 0.92 -0.22 17.84
N SER A 378 0.40 0.21 16.68
CA SER A 378 -1.01 0.63 16.57
C SER A 378 -2.01 -0.52 16.82
N TYR A 379 -1.60 -1.77 16.60
CA TYR A 379 -2.48 -2.93 16.77
C TYR A 379 -1.98 -4.02 17.71
N SER A 380 -0.73 -3.98 18.18
CA SER A 380 -0.16 -5.02 19.05
C SER A 380 -0.97 -5.26 20.33
N GLY A 381 -1.54 -4.20 20.91
CA GLY A 381 -2.40 -4.28 22.08
C GLY A 381 -3.77 -4.96 21.82
N GLN A 382 -4.19 -5.09 20.57
CA GLN A 382 -5.46 -5.70 20.17
C GLN A 382 -5.35 -7.23 20.01
N LEU A 383 -4.15 -7.73 19.69
CA LEU A 383 -3.90 -9.14 19.38
C LEU A 383 -4.30 -10.12 20.49
N PRO A 384 -4.04 -9.85 21.79
CA PRO A 384 -4.39 -10.82 22.82
C PRO A 384 -5.89 -11.13 22.89
N THR A 385 -6.73 -10.12 22.68
CA THR A 385 -8.19 -10.31 22.64
C THR A 385 -8.62 -11.00 21.35
N LEU A 386 -8.05 -10.59 20.21
CA LEU A 386 -8.36 -11.20 18.92
C LEU A 386 -8.01 -12.69 18.88
N LEU A 387 -6.79 -13.05 19.32
CA LEU A 387 -6.27 -14.42 19.35
C LEU A 387 -6.99 -15.33 20.36
N ALA A 388 -7.58 -14.77 21.41
CA ALA A 388 -8.34 -15.53 22.40
C ALA A 388 -9.77 -15.88 21.92
N THR A 389 -10.21 -15.35 20.78
CA THR A 389 -11.54 -15.62 20.23
C THR A 389 -11.62 -17.06 19.73
N THR A 390 -12.59 -17.83 20.24
CA THR A 390 -12.82 -19.24 19.85
C THR A 390 -13.87 -19.42 18.76
N ASP A 391 -14.56 -18.35 18.38
CA ASP A 391 -15.57 -18.39 17.33
C ASP A 391 -14.94 -18.76 15.99
N THR A 392 -15.65 -19.58 15.21
CA THR A 392 -15.25 -19.92 13.84
C THR A 392 -15.84 -18.88 12.89
N PRO A 393 -15.05 -18.33 11.94
CA PRO A 393 -15.61 -17.38 10.98
C PRO A 393 -16.59 -18.07 10.04
N ASP A 394 -17.59 -17.34 9.58
CA ASP A 394 -18.49 -17.80 8.51
C ASP A 394 -17.64 -18.20 7.28
N PRO A 395 -17.72 -19.46 6.80
CA PRO A 395 -17.03 -19.87 5.58
C PRO A 395 -17.41 -19.02 4.36
N GLY A 396 -18.64 -18.47 4.34
CA GLY A 396 -19.09 -17.51 3.34
C GLY A 396 -18.28 -16.22 3.35
N THR A 397 -17.90 -15.72 4.53
CA THR A 397 -17.03 -14.54 4.70
C THR A 397 -15.63 -14.80 4.16
N VAL A 398 -15.01 -15.92 4.51
CA VAL A 398 -13.70 -16.30 3.98
C VAL A 398 -13.76 -16.42 2.46
N ARG A 399 -14.78 -17.10 1.93
CA ARG A 399 -14.97 -17.23 0.48
C ARG A 399 -15.15 -15.87 -0.22
N ARG A 400 -15.96 -14.96 0.32
CA ARG A 400 -16.16 -13.62 -0.28
C ARG A 400 -14.86 -12.84 -0.40
N ILE A 401 -13.99 -12.93 0.61
CA ILE A 401 -12.69 -12.25 0.62
C ILE A 401 -11.78 -12.86 -0.43
N PHE A 402 -11.67 -14.18 -0.52
CA PHE A 402 -10.61 -14.82 -1.29
C PHE A 402 -10.99 -15.33 -2.68
N ALA A 403 -12.26 -15.68 -2.94
CA ALA A 403 -12.69 -16.12 -4.27
C ALA A 403 -12.82 -14.92 -5.22
N LEU A 404 -12.06 -14.89 -6.32
CA LEU A 404 -11.94 -13.73 -7.20
C LEU A 404 -13.17 -13.50 -8.09
N ASP A 405 -14.09 -14.46 -8.19
CA ASP A 405 -15.44 -14.25 -8.75
C ASP A 405 -16.49 -13.77 -7.75
N ALA A 406 -16.20 -13.85 -6.44
CA ALA A 406 -17.18 -13.41 -5.47
C ALA A 406 -17.38 -11.90 -5.60
N GLU A 407 -18.65 -11.50 -5.71
CA GLU A 407 -19.06 -10.11 -5.66
C GLU A 407 -18.71 -9.53 -4.28
N LEU A 408 -18.14 -8.33 -4.29
CA LEU A 408 -17.83 -7.59 -3.08
C LEU A 408 -19.02 -6.71 -2.70
N PRO A 409 -19.39 -6.63 -1.41
CA PRO A 409 -20.33 -5.61 -0.97
C PRO A 409 -19.72 -4.21 -1.18
N PRO A 410 -20.56 -3.16 -1.27
CA PRO A 410 -20.08 -1.79 -1.29
C PRO A 410 -19.16 -1.49 -0.11
N TYR A 411 -18.16 -0.63 -0.33
CA TYR A 411 -17.32 -0.17 0.78
C TYR A 411 -18.13 0.75 1.71
N GLU A 412 -18.17 0.41 2.99
CA GLU A 412 -18.89 1.15 4.02
C GLU A 412 -17.89 1.65 5.07
N PRO A 413 -17.33 2.86 4.93
CA PRO A 413 -16.33 3.38 5.86
C PRO A 413 -16.85 3.49 7.30
N ALA A 414 -18.17 3.65 7.49
CA ALA A 414 -18.82 3.71 8.80
C ALA A 414 -18.69 2.41 9.62
N ARG A 415 -18.36 1.28 8.98
CA ARG A 415 -18.11 -0.01 9.64
C ARG A 415 -16.66 -0.16 10.13
N LEU A 416 -15.75 0.75 9.78
CA LEU A 416 -14.39 0.75 10.33
C LEU A 416 -14.44 1.01 11.83
N ASP A 417 -13.70 0.23 12.60
CA ASP A 417 -13.63 0.36 14.05
C ASP A 417 -12.22 0.74 14.51
N LEU A 418 -12.08 1.35 15.68
CA LEU A 418 -10.77 1.64 16.24
C LEU A 418 -10.10 0.40 16.84
N ILE A 419 -10.91 -0.59 17.22
CA ILE A 419 -10.47 -1.83 17.85
C ILE A 419 -11.14 -2.99 17.12
N ALA A 420 -10.35 -3.96 16.69
CA ALA A 420 -10.86 -5.14 16.02
C ALA A 420 -11.63 -5.99 17.02
N ARG A 421 -12.85 -6.38 16.63
CA ARG A 421 -13.76 -7.20 17.45
C ARG A 421 -14.17 -8.45 16.69
N GLY A 422 -14.47 -9.51 17.44
CA GLY A 422 -14.89 -10.78 16.87
C GLY A 422 -13.72 -11.61 16.34
N VAL A 423 -14.02 -12.47 15.37
CA VAL A 423 -13.06 -13.43 14.81
C VAL A 423 -12.28 -12.84 13.65
N ASP A 424 -10.97 -13.08 13.60
CA ASP A 424 -10.15 -12.85 12.42
C ASP A 424 -10.50 -13.90 11.35
N PRO A 425 -11.15 -13.53 10.22
CA PRO A 425 -11.54 -14.52 9.22
C PRO A 425 -10.36 -15.18 8.49
N VAL A 426 -9.17 -14.56 8.47
CA VAL A 426 -7.99 -15.16 7.84
C VAL A 426 -7.40 -16.25 8.73
N LEU A 427 -7.00 -15.91 9.96
CA LEU A 427 -6.39 -16.90 10.85
C LEU A 427 -7.41 -17.90 11.39
N GLY A 428 -8.61 -17.43 11.79
CA GLY A 428 -9.67 -18.29 12.29
C GLY A 428 -10.25 -19.24 11.24
N GLY A 429 -10.18 -18.88 9.95
CA GLY A 429 -10.62 -19.73 8.85
C GLY A 429 -9.59 -20.77 8.42
N LEU A 430 -8.32 -20.59 8.81
CA LEU A 430 -7.21 -21.43 8.35
C LEU A 430 -7.39 -22.92 8.71
N PRO A 431 -7.81 -23.34 9.93
CA PRO A 431 -7.88 -24.76 10.27
C PRO A 431 -8.74 -25.59 9.31
N ALA A 432 -9.95 -25.10 9.01
CA ALA A 432 -10.88 -25.78 8.10
C ALA A 432 -10.35 -25.86 6.66
N VAL A 433 -9.72 -24.77 6.19
CA VAL A 433 -9.13 -24.73 4.85
C VAL A 433 -7.87 -25.60 4.77
N ALA A 434 -7.03 -25.60 5.81
CA ALA A 434 -5.80 -26.37 5.84
C ALA A 434 -6.07 -27.88 5.82
N GLU A 435 -7.08 -28.33 6.56
CA GLU A 435 -7.52 -29.73 6.56
C GLU A 435 -7.99 -30.14 5.15
N ALA A 436 -8.84 -29.33 4.52
CA ALA A 436 -9.39 -29.62 3.19
C ALA A 436 -8.33 -29.51 2.07
N ALA A 437 -7.40 -28.56 2.18
CA ALA A 437 -6.35 -28.30 1.20
C ALA A 437 -5.30 -29.41 1.13
N ARG A 438 -5.03 -30.09 2.25
CA ARG A 438 -3.93 -31.05 2.37
C ARG A 438 -3.91 -32.13 1.28
N ALA A 439 -5.07 -32.63 0.86
CA ALA A 439 -5.16 -33.68 -0.15
C ALA A 439 -4.89 -33.19 -1.59
N ALA A 440 -4.91 -31.87 -1.80
CA ALA A 440 -4.72 -31.24 -3.11
C ALA A 440 -3.32 -30.61 -3.27
N LEU A 441 -2.44 -30.77 -2.28
CA LEU A 441 -1.10 -30.22 -2.26
C LEU A 441 -0.03 -31.30 -2.47
N ASP A 442 1.08 -30.94 -3.10
CA ASP A 442 2.29 -31.75 -3.08
C ASP A 442 2.90 -31.79 -1.66
N ASP A 443 3.71 -32.82 -1.37
CA ASP A 443 4.26 -33.08 -0.03
C ASP A 443 5.01 -31.88 0.56
N ASP A 444 5.79 -31.17 -0.26
CA ASP A 444 6.55 -29.99 0.19
C ASP A 444 5.59 -28.86 0.62
N THR A 445 4.59 -28.56 -0.21
CA THR A 445 3.61 -27.50 0.07
C THR A 445 2.73 -27.88 1.27
N ALA A 446 2.33 -29.15 1.38
CA ALA A 446 1.58 -29.67 2.53
C ALA A 446 2.39 -29.57 3.84
N GLY A 447 3.71 -29.82 3.78
CA GLY A 447 4.61 -29.66 4.92
C GLY A 447 4.70 -28.21 5.40
N LEU A 448 4.79 -27.24 4.48
CA LEU A 448 4.77 -25.81 4.84
C LEU A 448 3.42 -25.38 5.41
N LEU A 449 2.31 -25.90 4.86
CA LEU A 449 0.97 -25.63 5.40
C LEU A 449 0.81 -26.17 6.83
N ALA A 450 1.33 -27.36 7.13
CA ALA A 450 1.31 -27.91 8.48
C ALA A 450 2.11 -27.03 9.46
N ARG A 451 3.31 -26.58 9.07
CA ARG A 451 4.12 -25.64 9.87
C ARG A 451 3.41 -24.30 10.10
N LEU A 452 2.71 -23.79 9.09
CA LEU A 452 1.89 -22.59 9.23
C LEU A 452 0.78 -22.79 10.27
N ALA A 453 0.04 -23.90 10.20
CA ALA A 453 -1.02 -24.20 11.17
C ALA A 453 -0.48 -24.30 12.61
N GLU A 454 0.68 -24.92 12.80
CA GLU A 454 1.37 -24.98 14.09
C GLU A 454 1.78 -23.58 14.58
N ALA A 455 2.39 -22.77 13.72
CA ALA A 455 2.83 -21.41 14.06
C ALA A 455 1.65 -20.49 14.40
N VAL A 456 0.53 -20.58 13.69
CA VAL A 456 -0.69 -19.82 13.99
C VAL A 456 -1.26 -20.24 15.35
N THR A 457 -1.28 -21.54 15.65
CA THR A 457 -1.74 -22.05 16.95
C THR A 457 -0.86 -21.53 18.10
N ALA A 458 0.44 -21.35 17.86
CA ALA A 458 1.39 -20.84 18.86
C ALA A 458 1.20 -19.36 19.22
N LEU A 459 0.51 -18.56 18.38
CA LEU A 459 0.32 -17.12 18.63
C LEU A 459 -0.40 -16.82 19.95
N LEU A 460 -1.41 -17.62 20.33
CA LEU A 460 -2.15 -17.40 21.57
C LEU A 460 -1.26 -17.58 22.82
N PRO A 461 -0.57 -18.71 23.05
CA PRO A 461 0.33 -18.86 24.19
C PRO A 461 1.52 -17.88 24.13
N GLU A 462 2.00 -17.51 22.94
CA GLU A 462 3.01 -16.45 22.78
C GLU A 462 2.47 -15.09 23.28
N SER A 463 1.21 -14.76 22.97
CA SER A 463 0.54 -13.53 23.45
C SER A 463 0.33 -13.50 24.96
N GLU A 464 0.12 -14.65 25.59
CA GLU A 464 0.04 -14.79 27.04
C GLU A 464 1.41 -14.57 27.67
N ALA A 465 2.46 -15.18 27.09
CA ALA A 465 3.84 -15.00 27.55
C ALA A 465 4.30 -13.54 27.45
N ALA A 466 3.99 -12.86 26.34
CA ALA A 466 4.33 -11.46 26.08
C ALA A 466 3.72 -10.47 27.09
N ARG A 467 2.68 -10.88 27.85
CA ARG A 467 2.00 -10.05 28.85
C ARG A 467 2.35 -10.40 30.29
N ARG A 468 3.21 -11.41 30.53
CA ARG A 468 3.60 -11.79 31.89
C ARG A 468 4.45 -10.69 32.55
N PRO A 469 4.37 -10.53 33.88
CA PRO A 469 5.28 -9.64 34.60
C PRO A 469 6.75 -9.99 34.29
N GLY A 470 7.54 -9.00 33.90
CA GLY A 470 8.95 -9.18 33.52
C GLY A 470 9.20 -9.64 32.09
N ALA A 471 8.16 -9.76 31.25
CA ALA A 471 8.35 -9.95 29.80
C ALA A 471 9.09 -8.77 29.15
N ASP A 472 9.74 -9.02 28.01
CA ASP A 472 10.39 -7.96 27.22
C ASP A 472 9.35 -6.88 26.86
N PRO A 473 9.65 -5.58 27.08
CA PRO A 473 8.74 -4.49 26.72
C PRO A 473 8.34 -4.46 25.23
N ASN A 474 9.09 -5.12 24.35
CA ASN A 474 8.82 -5.21 22.91
C ASN A 474 8.07 -6.49 22.52
N ALA A 475 7.85 -7.45 23.42
CA ALA A 475 7.31 -8.77 23.09
C ALA A 475 5.97 -8.72 22.34
N LEU A 476 5.09 -7.76 22.66
CA LEU A 476 3.83 -7.58 21.93
C LEU A 476 4.04 -7.00 20.52
N ALA A 477 5.03 -6.13 20.33
CA ALA A 477 5.37 -5.62 19.00
C ALA A 477 6.01 -6.72 18.14
N ASP A 478 6.88 -7.56 18.71
CA ASP A 478 7.49 -8.70 18.03
C ASP A 478 6.42 -9.75 17.65
N LEU A 479 5.47 -10.02 18.56
CA LEU A 479 4.29 -10.85 18.27
C LEU A 479 3.46 -10.23 17.13
N ALA A 480 3.31 -8.91 17.10
CA ALA A 480 2.55 -8.24 16.06
C ALA A 480 3.21 -8.36 14.68
N GLU A 481 4.54 -8.27 14.61
CA GLU A 481 5.29 -8.53 13.39
C GLU A 481 5.11 -9.97 12.94
N ARG A 482 5.31 -10.94 13.84
CA ARG A 482 5.09 -12.37 13.57
C ARG A 482 3.67 -12.65 13.10
N TYR A 483 2.67 -12.04 13.73
CA TYR A 483 1.26 -12.11 13.30
C TYR A 483 1.09 -11.62 11.87
N ALA A 484 1.70 -10.49 11.47
CA ALA A 484 1.56 -9.96 10.11
C ALA A 484 2.06 -10.97 9.06
N TRP A 485 3.22 -11.59 9.29
CA TRP A 485 3.78 -12.61 8.39
C TRP A 485 2.92 -13.87 8.31
N LEU A 486 2.42 -14.38 9.45
CA LEU A 486 1.55 -15.56 9.49
C LEU A 486 0.16 -15.29 8.91
N HIS A 487 -0.39 -14.10 9.15
CA HIS A 487 -1.62 -13.62 8.51
C HIS A 487 -1.44 -13.62 6.99
N GLY A 488 -0.30 -13.12 6.50
CA GLY A 488 0.01 -13.14 5.08
C GLY A 488 0.11 -14.55 4.50
N ALA A 489 0.70 -15.49 5.25
CA ALA A 489 0.84 -16.88 4.81
C ALA A 489 -0.53 -17.58 4.73
N ALA A 490 -1.39 -17.36 5.73
CA ALA A 490 -2.77 -17.84 5.73
C ALA A 490 -3.59 -17.25 4.57
N ALA A 491 -3.41 -15.96 4.27
CA ALA A 491 -4.05 -15.31 3.14
C ALA A 491 -3.66 -15.95 1.80
N CYS A 492 -2.39 -16.34 1.62
CA CYS A 492 -1.94 -17.07 0.42
C CYS A 492 -2.64 -18.43 0.27
N VAL A 493 -2.79 -19.19 1.37
CA VAL A 493 -3.48 -20.48 1.38
C VAL A 493 -4.95 -20.31 1.00
N HIS A 494 -5.63 -19.34 1.60
CA HIS A 494 -7.04 -19.06 1.28
C HIS A 494 -7.23 -18.62 -0.17
N LEU A 495 -6.36 -17.74 -0.67
CA LEU A 495 -6.40 -17.29 -2.06
C LEU A 495 -6.24 -18.45 -3.03
N TRP A 496 -5.24 -19.32 -2.82
CA TRP A 496 -5.06 -20.51 -3.64
C TRP A 496 -6.27 -21.44 -3.56
N TRP A 497 -6.72 -21.77 -2.35
CA TRP A 497 -7.81 -22.73 -2.14
C TRP A 497 -9.12 -22.27 -2.80
N ALA A 498 -9.45 -20.99 -2.69
CA ALA A 498 -10.66 -20.40 -3.22
C ALA A 498 -10.66 -20.25 -4.76
N ASN A 499 -9.49 -20.34 -5.41
CA ASN A 499 -9.31 -20.11 -6.85
C ASN A 499 -8.53 -21.23 -7.55
N ARG A 500 -8.54 -22.44 -7.00
CA ARG A 500 -7.81 -23.60 -7.54
C ARG A 500 -8.25 -24.02 -8.94
N ASP A 501 -9.42 -23.58 -9.38
CA ASP A 501 -9.97 -23.76 -10.72
C ASP A 501 -9.51 -22.66 -11.71
N ARG A 502 -8.67 -21.71 -11.26
CA ARG A 502 -8.25 -20.54 -12.04
C ARG A 502 -6.73 -20.47 -12.21
N PRO A 503 -6.27 -19.92 -13.35
CA PRO A 503 -4.85 -19.72 -13.62
C PRO A 503 -4.30 -18.46 -12.91
N LEU A 504 -4.06 -18.56 -11.60
CA LEU A 504 -3.44 -17.47 -10.84
C LEU A 504 -2.02 -17.20 -11.34
N TYR A 505 -1.64 -15.93 -11.45
CA TYR A 505 -0.31 -15.49 -11.93
C TYR A 505 0.04 -16.01 -13.34
N GLY A 506 -0.97 -16.38 -14.14
CA GLY A 506 -0.78 -16.98 -15.46
C GLY A 506 -0.12 -18.36 -15.44
N ALA A 507 -0.13 -19.05 -14.28
CA ALA A 507 0.21 -20.46 -14.15
C ALA A 507 -1.02 -21.34 -14.45
N GLU A 508 -0.85 -22.66 -14.52
CA GLU A 508 -1.97 -23.59 -14.68
C GLU A 508 -2.92 -23.55 -13.47
N ALA A 509 -4.20 -23.87 -13.71
CA ALA A 509 -5.19 -23.94 -12.63
C ALA A 509 -4.76 -24.95 -11.56
N GLY A 510 -4.77 -24.53 -10.31
CA GLY A 510 -4.39 -25.36 -9.17
C GLY A 510 -2.88 -25.45 -8.91
N ALA A 511 -2.04 -24.79 -9.73
CA ALA A 511 -0.59 -24.78 -9.53
C ALA A 511 -0.21 -24.33 -8.11
N THR A 512 0.63 -25.12 -7.44
CA THR A 512 1.08 -24.90 -6.05
C THR A 512 2.43 -24.21 -5.95
N GLY A 513 3.19 -24.10 -7.05
CA GLY A 513 4.56 -23.59 -7.03
C GLY A 513 4.70 -22.19 -6.44
N TRP A 514 3.84 -21.25 -6.86
CA TRP A 514 3.83 -19.89 -6.31
C TRP A 514 3.43 -19.88 -4.82
N LEU A 515 2.46 -20.71 -4.43
CA LEU A 515 2.01 -20.85 -3.04
C LEU A 515 3.14 -21.37 -2.16
N ARG A 516 3.83 -22.43 -2.61
CA ARG A 516 4.98 -23.01 -1.91
C ARG A 516 6.07 -21.97 -1.65
N ALA A 517 6.41 -21.19 -2.66
CA ALA A 517 7.43 -20.15 -2.56
C ALA A 517 7.00 -19.02 -1.61
N ALA A 518 5.74 -18.55 -1.71
CA ALA A 518 5.19 -17.54 -0.82
C ALA A 518 5.15 -18.03 0.64
N LEU A 519 4.73 -19.27 0.90
CA LEU A 519 4.73 -19.86 2.24
C LEU A 519 6.14 -19.97 2.81
N ALA A 520 7.10 -20.46 2.02
CA ALA A 520 8.49 -20.57 2.45
C ALA A 520 9.08 -19.20 2.82
N TYR A 521 8.80 -18.17 2.01
CA TYR A 521 9.21 -16.79 2.28
C TYR A 521 8.59 -16.26 3.58
N LEU A 522 7.26 -16.34 3.70
CA LEU A 522 6.52 -15.75 4.82
C LEU A 522 6.82 -16.46 6.15
N LEU A 523 6.98 -17.79 6.14
CA LEU A 523 7.38 -18.54 7.33
C LEU A 523 8.81 -18.20 7.76
N ALA A 524 9.75 -18.06 6.81
CA ALA A 524 11.10 -17.59 7.14
C ALA A 524 11.06 -16.21 7.82
N ARG A 525 10.26 -15.28 7.30
CA ARG A 525 10.09 -13.94 7.90
C ARG A 525 9.46 -14.02 9.29
N ALA A 526 8.42 -14.83 9.48
CA ALA A 526 7.77 -15.05 10.79
C ALA A 526 8.71 -15.69 11.84
N GLU A 527 9.75 -16.38 11.40
CA GLU A 527 10.79 -17.01 12.23
C GLU A 527 12.01 -16.09 12.45
N GLY A 528 12.06 -14.90 11.84
CA GLY A 528 13.25 -14.04 11.84
C GLY A 528 14.44 -14.66 11.08
N ALA A 529 14.19 -15.59 10.16
CA ALA A 529 15.19 -16.31 9.39
C ALA A 529 15.39 -15.69 7.99
N ASP A 530 16.59 -15.86 7.43
CA ASP A 530 16.87 -15.50 6.04
C ASP A 530 16.09 -16.43 5.09
N PRO A 531 15.17 -15.91 4.25
CA PRO A 531 14.38 -16.72 3.33
C PRO A 531 15.20 -17.59 2.38
N ARG A 532 16.44 -17.18 2.03
CA ARG A 532 17.32 -17.96 1.13
C ARG A 532 17.67 -19.35 1.66
N ARG A 533 17.46 -19.62 2.95
CA ARG A 533 17.60 -20.96 3.55
C ARG A 533 16.58 -21.97 3.01
N TYR A 534 15.49 -21.49 2.42
CA TYR A 534 14.44 -22.30 1.79
C TYR A 534 14.67 -22.50 0.28
N GLY A 535 15.88 -22.23 -0.23
CA GLY A 535 16.24 -22.11 -1.65
C GLY A 535 15.37 -22.89 -2.66
N PRO A 536 15.32 -24.23 -2.61
CA PRO A 536 14.54 -25.03 -3.56
C PRO A 536 13.04 -24.71 -3.59
N HIS A 537 12.45 -24.39 -2.45
CA HIS A 537 11.02 -24.04 -2.36
C HIS A 537 10.71 -22.67 -2.99
N LEU A 538 11.71 -21.78 -3.12
CA LEU A 538 11.53 -20.44 -3.68
C LEU A 538 11.60 -20.42 -5.20
N LEU A 539 12.33 -21.35 -5.83
CA LEU A 539 12.57 -21.36 -7.28
C LEU A 539 11.30 -21.26 -8.15
N PRO A 540 10.18 -21.93 -7.83
CA PRO A 540 8.96 -21.79 -8.64
C PRO A 540 8.43 -20.36 -8.75
N ALA A 541 8.70 -19.49 -7.77
CA ALA A 541 8.31 -18.08 -7.87
C ALA A 541 9.06 -17.36 -9.00
N LEU A 542 10.34 -17.69 -9.20
CA LEU A 542 11.13 -17.14 -10.30
C LEU A 542 10.55 -17.56 -11.64
N ASP A 543 10.19 -18.84 -11.79
CA ASP A 543 9.61 -19.35 -13.04
C ASP A 543 8.30 -18.63 -13.38
N VAL A 544 7.43 -18.42 -12.38
CA VAL A 544 6.14 -17.73 -12.54
C VAL A 544 6.34 -16.27 -12.96
N LEU A 545 7.21 -15.52 -12.27
CA LEU A 545 7.41 -14.10 -12.58
C LEU A 545 8.25 -13.88 -13.84
N ALA A 546 9.19 -14.78 -14.16
CA ALA A 546 9.88 -14.76 -15.45
C ALA A 546 8.90 -14.97 -16.61
N ALA A 547 7.96 -15.90 -16.49
CA ALA A 547 6.93 -16.11 -17.51
C ALA A 547 6.00 -14.89 -17.67
N LEU A 548 5.62 -14.21 -16.58
CA LEU A 548 4.86 -12.95 -16.66
C LEU A 548 5.70 -11.82 -17.25
N HIS A 549 7.01 -11.79 -17.01
CA HIS A 549 7.93 -10.81 -17.57
C HIS A 549 8.01 -10.96 -19.09
N GLU A 550 8.24 -12.19 -19.58
CA GLU A 550 8.29 -12.52 -21.00
C GLU A 550 6.99 -12.19 -21.74
N ARG A 551 5.83 -12.43 -21.09
CA ARG A 551 4.51 -12.10 -21.64
C ARG A 551 4.11 -10.63 -21.52
N GLN A 552 4.99 -9.77 -20.99
CA GLN A 552 4.69 -8.36 -20.73
C GLN A 552 3.38 -8.20 -19.94
N SER A 553 3.27 -8.93 -18.83
CA SER A 553 2.11 -8.87 -17.94
C SER A 553 2.53 -8.41 -16.54
N LEU A 554 1.67 -7.64 -15.87
CA LEU A 554 1.86 -7.19 -14.49
C LEU A 554 2.05 -8.39 -13.55
N PHE A 555 2.92 -8.28 -12.53
CA PHE A 555 3.20 -9.37 -11.58
C PHE A 555 2.12 -9.52 -10.51
N THR A 556 0.91 -9.86 -10.92
CA THR A 556 -0.28 -9.93 -10.05
C THR A 556 -1.08 -11.21 -10.27
N ALA A 557 -1.90 -11.59 -9.28
CA ALA A 557 -2.71 -12.81 -9.30
C ALA A 557 -3.62 -12.91 -10.53
N THR A 558 -4.16 -11.78 -10.99
CA THR A 558 -4.95 -11.67 -12.23
C THR A 558 -4.19 -10.83 -13.26
N PRO A 559 -3.48 -11.47 -14.21
CA PRO A 559 -2.54 -10.78 -15.09
C PRO A 559 -3.19 -9.63 -15.87
N VAL A 560 -2.56 -8.46 -15.82
CA VAL A 560 -2.87 -7.27 -16.64
C VAL A 560 -1.83 -7.18 -17.74
N ARG A 561 -2.25 -7.01 -19.00
CA ARG A 561 -1.31 -6.82 -20.12
C ARG A 561 -0.69 -5.42 -20.04
N LEU A 562 0.63 -5.35 -20.16
CA LEU A 562 1.40 -4.12 -20.15
C LEU A 562 1.64 -3.64 -21.57
N ALA A 563 1.90 -2.34 -21.71
CA ALA A 563 2.43 -1.81 -22.96
C ALA A 563 3.84 -2.37 -23.21
N ALA A 564 4.12 -2.67 -24.47
CA ALA A 564 5.40 -3.18 -24.93
C ALA A 564 5.86 -2.36 -26.14
N THR A 565 7.17 -2.22 -26.31
CA THR A 565 7.73 -1.90 -27.63
C THR A 565 7.29 -3.00 -28.60
N LEU A 566 6.53 -2.62 -29.64
CA LEU A 566 6.48 -3.47 -30.82
C LEU A 566 7.94 -3.62 -31.27
N PRO A 567 8.48 -4.84 -31.43
CA PRO A 567 9.73 -4.96 -32.15
C PRO A 567 9.52 -4.25 -33.48
N GLU A 568 10.42 -3.32 -33.84
CA GLU A 568 10.49 -2.84 -35.22
C GLU A 568 10.37 -4.08 -36.09
N ALA A 569 9.36 -4.08 -36.97
CA ALA A 569 9.24 -5.13 -37.96
C ALA A 569 10.59 -5.16 -38.66
N ALA A 570 11.40 -6.18 -38.37
CA ALA A 570 12.68 -6.37 -39.02
C ALA A 570 12.38 -6.27 -40.51
N ASP A 571 12.94 -5.24 -41.14
CA ASP A 571 12.69 -4.90 -42.53
C ASP A 571 12.72 -6.18 -43.35
N ALA A 572 11.54 -6.61 -43.76
CA ALA A 572 11.36 -7.60 -44.80
C ALA A 572 11.65 -6.88 -46.11
N GLN A 573 12.91 -6.51 -46.34
CA GLN A 573 13.42 -5.98 -47.60
C GLN A 573 14.97 -5.91 -47.61
N ALA A 574 15.60 -7.06 -47.88
CA ALA A 574 16.64 -7.24 -48.91
C ALA A 574 17.10 -8.71 -48.97
#